data_AF-A0A844XUW9-F1
#
_entry.id   AF-A0A844XUW9-F1
#
_cell.length_a   1.000
_cell.length_b   1.000
_cell.length_c   1.000
_cell.angle_alpha   90.00
_cell.angle_beta   90.00
_cell.angle_gamma   90.00
#
_symmetry.space_group_name_H-M   'P 1'
#
loop_
_entity.id
_entity.type
_entity.pdbx_description
1 polymer ?
#
loop_
_entity_poly.entity_id
_entity_poly.type
_entity_poly.pdbx_seq_one_letter_code
_entity_poly.pdbx_strand_id
1 'polypeptide(L)'
;MTTEHLNLARLPRRYRPAPLKVWSEHLQDDTQKAVRRLVTKLASVRPAPGKHLAALKEWFGITDEHHCFIQRVEPWLALTETQAMAGLQHFLEKHGEPAILAFLRAAAPGQWPDKFDDCAAEIEVVIPSKGSRIDMIVSGQEGDRYIGVVIEAKLGAALTNNPLSDYRAFAKRRGLISGVGPTRLLILDIGHCRETEKRLKRNDNWSLLSWHVLLVRLEKELPRSGILDRDFAALRHHIWRRL
;
A
#
# COMPACT_ATOMS: atom_id res chain seq x y z
N MET A 1 21.58 4.94 -9.83
CA MET A 1 21.60 3.47 -9.99
C MET A 1 22.22 2.90 -8.73
N THR A 2 21.68 1.98 -7.95
CA THR A 2 20.47 1.14 -7.87
C THR A 2 20.71 0.40 -6.52
N THR A 3 19.79 0.19 -5.59
CA THR A 3 18.81 -0.92 -5.48
C THR A 3 18.53 -0.95 -3.96
N GLU A 4 17.39 -0.45 -3.50
CA GLU A 4 16.23 -1.27 -3.12
C GLU A 4 16.47 -2.31 -2.02
N HIS A 5 15.74 -2.09 -0.90
CA HIS A 5 14.89 -3.06 -0.20
C HIS A 5 15.50 -4.25 0.56
N LEU A 6 15.20 -4.35 1.86
CA LEU A 6 14.17 -5.28 2.40
C LEU A 6 14.07 -5.24 3.93
N ASN A 7 12.83 -4.96 4.37
CA ASN A 7 12.30 -5.02 5.74
C ASN A 7 12.62 -6.37 6.41
N LEU A 8 12.43 -6.47 7.74
CA LEU A 8 11.52 -7.48 8.32
C LEU A 8 11.32 -7.28 9.84
N ALA A 9 10.05 -7.32 10.23
CA ALA A 9 9.49 -6.97 11.52
C ALA A 9 9.72 -8.01 12.65
N ARG A 10 9.34 -7.60 13.87
CA ARG A 10 9.44 -8.36 15.13
C ARG A 10 8.76 -9.73 15.08
N LEU A 11 9.48 -10.73 15.59
CA LEU A 11 9.02 -12.11 15.77
C LEU A 11 8.83 -12.44 17.27
N PRO A 12 8.01 -13.45 17.62
CA PRO A 12 7.72 -13.84 19.00
C PRO A 12 8.99 -14.27 19.77
N ARG A 13 8.98 -14.10 21.11
CA ARG A 13 10.09 -14.40 22.05
C ARG A 13 10.60 -15.86 22.04
N ARG A 14 9.98 -16.76 21.27
CA ARG A 14 10.56 -18.03 20.85
C ARG A 14 10.49 -18.12 19.33
N TYR A 15 11.50 -17.55 18.69
CA TYR A 15 11.67 -17.67 17.25
C TYR A 15 12.03 -19.12 16.91
N ARG A 16 11.07 -19.85 16.31
CA ARG A 16 11.37 -21.10 15.60
C ARG A 16 11.65 -20.73 14.14
N PRO A 17 12.71 -21.24 13.50
CA PRO A 17 13.11 -20.88 12.13
C PRO A 17 12.15 -21.38 11.02
N ALA A 18 11.08 -22.08 11.36
CA ALA A 18 10.14 -22.64 10.39
C ALA A 18 9.43 -21.61 9.47
N PRO A 19 9.01 -20.41 9.94
CA PRO A 19 8.31 -19.44 9.09
C PRO A 19 9.19 -18.81 8.01
N LEU A 20 10.49 -18.58 8.27
CA LEU A 20 11.43 -18.11 7.23
C LEU A 20 11.77 -19.21 6.22
N LYS A 21 11.73 -20.47 6.64
CA LYS A 21 11.97 -21.63 5.76
C LYS A 21 10.84 -21.74 4.71
N VAL A 22 9.58 -21.68 5.14
CA VAL A 22 8.40 -21.69 4.26
C VAL A 22 8.36 -20.47 3.32
N TRP A 23 8.74 -19.30 3.82
CA TRP A 23 8.88 -18.08 3.01
C TRP A 23 9.98 -18.20 1.94
N SER A 24 11.09 -18.87 2.26
CA SER A 24 12.20 -19.08 1.32
C SER A 24 11.91 -20.12 0.24
N GLU A 25 11.02 -21.08 0.50
CA GLU A 25 10.69 -22.19 -0.42
C GLU A 25 10.01 -21.74 -1.72
N HIS A 26 9.58 -20.47 -1.81
CA HIS A 26 8.83 -19.90 -2.94
C HIS A 26 9.64 -18.87 -3.77
N LEU A 27 10.92 -18.65 -3.45
CA LEU A 27 11.81 -17.73 -4.16
C LEU A 27 12.64 -18.48 -5.22
N GLN A 28 13.00 -17.82 -6.33
CA GLN A 28 13.90 -18.41 -7.35
C GLN A 28 15.29 -18.75 -6.75
N ASP A 29 15.99 -19.74 -7.34
CA ASP A 29 17.19 -20.40 -6.76
C ASP A 29 18.29 -19.44 -6.27
N ASP A 30 18.55 -18.35 -6.98
CA ASP A 30 19.59 -17.39 -6.61
C ASP A 30 19.16 -16.50 -5.43
N THR A 31 17.87 -16.17 -5.35
CA THR A 31 17.27 -15.45 -4.22
C THR A 31 17.18 -16.36 -3.00
N GLN A 32 16.87 -17.65 -3.18
CA GLN A 32 16.96 -18.67 -2.11
C GLN A 32 18.37 -18.78 -1.54
N LYS A 33 19.41 -18.79 -2.39
CA LYS A 33 20.81 -18.80 -1.96
C LYS A 33 21.19 -17.53 -1.22
N ALA A 34 20.75 -16.36 -1.68
CA ALA A 34 21.00 -15.08 -1.02
C ALA A 34 20.34 -15.03 0.37
N VAL A 35 19.06 -15.43 0.47
CA VAL A 35 18.31 -15.50 1.73
C VAL A 35 18.90 -16.54 2.68
N ARG A 36 19.27 -17.75 2.19
CA ARG A 36 19.95 -18.76 3.02
C ARG A 36 21.29 -18.25 3.55
N ARG A 37 22.11 -17.61 2.70
CA ARG A 37 23.36 -16.99 3.14
C ARG A 37 23.13 -15.88 4.16
N LEU A 38 22.09 -15.06 3.99
CA LEU A 38 21.69 -14.02 4.95
C LEU A 38 21.28 -14.63 6.28
N VAL A 39 20.44 -15.67 6.27
CA VAL A 39 19.96 -16.39 7.46
C VAL A 39 21.11 -17.08 8.20
N THR A 40 22.05 -17.72 7.50
CA THR A 40 23.24 -18.33 8.10
C THR A 40 24.21 -17.28 8.68
N LYS A 41 24.37 -16.11 8.04
CA LYS A 41 25.14 -14.98 8.58
C LYS A 41 24.47 -14.32 9.78
N LEU A 42 23.15 -14.23 9.78
CA LEU A 42 22.36 -13.66 10.87
C LEU A 42 22.28 -14.58 12.09
N ALA A 43 22.32 -15.90 11.88
CA ALA A 43 22.35 -16.88 12.97
C ALA A 43 23.67 -16.88 13.76
N SER A 44 24.78 -16.43 13.15
CA SER A 44 26.10 -16.34 13.79
C SER A 44 26.41 -14.97 14.40
N VAL A 45 25.62 -13.94 14.09
CA VAL A 45 25.74 -12.61 14.68
C VAL A 45 24.65 -12.46 15.73
N ARG A 46 24.97 -12.66 17.02
CA ARG A 46 24.11 -12.16 18.11
C ARG A 46 24.11 -10.64 18.05
N PRO A 47 23.02 -9.96 17.65
CA PRO A 47 23.06 -8.52 17.51
C PRO A 47 22.71 -7.88 18.87
N ALA A 48 23.36 -6.76 19.19
CA ALA A 48 23.03 -6.00 20.38
C ALA A 48 21.56 -5.50 20.30
N PRO A 49 20.73 -5.69 21.35
CA PRO A 49 19.29 -5.40 21.35
C PRO A 49 18.89 -3.99 20.89
N GLY A 50 19.75 -2.98 21.07
CA GLY A 50 19.48 -1.60 20.66
C GLY A 50 19.44 -1.38 19.14
N LYS A 51 20.19 -2.16 18.35
CA LYS A 51 20.27 -1.97 16.89
C LYS A 51 19.00 -2.41 16.16
N HIS A 52 18.29 -3.41 16.71
CA HIS A 52 17.02 -3.87 16.13
C HIS A 52 15.89 -2.87 16.31
N LEU A 53 15.81 -2.21 17.47
CA LEU A 53 14.77 -1.21 17.70
C LEU A 53 14.97 0.00 16.80
N ALA A 54 16.21 0.46 16.62
CA ALA A 54 16.54 1.56 15.71
C ALA A 54 16.17 1.21 14.26
N ALA A 55 16.51 0.01 13.78
CA ALA A 55 16.14 -0.44 12.44
C ALA A 55 14.61 -0.57 12.27
N LEU A 56 13.89 -1.12 13.26
CA LEU A 56 12.43 -1.19 13.20
C LEU A 56 11.77 0.19 13.21
N LYS A 57 12.32 1.12 13.98
CA LYS A 57 11.92 2.53 14.01
C LYS A 57 12.13 3.20 12.65
N GLU A 58 13.29 3.03 12.05
CA GLU A 58 13.65 3.60 10.75
C GLU A 58 12.80 3.02 9.60
N TRP A 59 12.60 1.71 9.60
CA TRP A 59 11.95 1.02 8.48
C TRP A 59 10.44 1.14 8.52
N PHE A 60 9.84 0.93 9.70
CA PHE A 60 8.39 0.89 9.87
C PHE A 60 7.82 2.15 10.51
N GLY A 61 8.65 3.10 10.95
CA GLY A 61 8.15 4.27 11.68
C GLY A 61 7.59 3.91 13.06
N ILE A 62 8.00 2.78 13.65
CA ILE A 62 7.56 2.33 15.01
C ILE A 62 8.22 3.19 16.09
N THR A 63 8.05 4.51 15.99
CA THR A 63 8.57 5.51 16.91
C THR A 63 7.49 6.20 17.71
N ASP A 64 6.24 6.12 17.26
CA ASP A 64 5.15 6.96 17.73
C ASP A 64 4.11 6.16 18.52
N GLU A 65 3.56 6.77 19.58
CA GLU A 65 2.46 6.21 20.38
C GLU A 65 1.17 6.03 19.56
N HIS A 66 1.13 6.64 18.36
CA HIS A 66 0.02 6.57 17.42
C HIS A 66 0.19 5.50 16.33
N HIS A 67 1.29 4.74 16.34
CA HIS A 67 1.53 3.68 15.36
C HIS A 67 0.41 2.61 15.39
N CYS A 68 0.00 2.10 14.22
CA CYS A 68 -1.12 1.15 14.11
C CYS A 68 -0.99 -0.09 15.02
N PHE A 69 0.21 -0.67 15.14
CA PHE A 69 0.48 -1.82 16.00
C PHE A 69 0.29 -1.60 17.52
N ILE A 70 0.10 -0.36 17.98
CA ILE A 70 -0.25 -0.07 19.38
C ILE A 70 -1.75 -0.26 19.60
N GLN A 71 -2.56 -0.08 18.55
CA GLN A 71 -4.00 -0.26 18.65
C GLN A 71 -4.33 -1.73 18.84
N ARG A 72 -5.19 -2.02 19.83
CA ARG A 72 -5.76 -3.35 19.98
C ARG A 72 -6.79 -3.57 18.87
N VAL A 73 -6.68 -4.70 18.20
CA VAL A 73 -7.57 -5.09 17.10
C VAL A 73 -8.19 -6.43 17.38
N GLU A 74 -9.46 -6.56 17.03
CA GLU A 74 -10.24 -7.76 17.31
C GLU A 74 -9.82 -8.93 16.39
N PRO A 75 -9.39 -10.08 16.95
CA PRO A 75 -8.84 -11.17 16.15
C PRO A 75 -9.85 -11.88 15.26
N TRP A 76 -11.15 -11.73 15.54
CA TRP A 76 -12.24 -12.31 14.77
C TRP A 76 -12.65 -11.45 13.57
N LEU A 77 -12.24 -10.17 13.52
CA LEU A 77 -12.61 -9.27 12.43
C LEU A 77 -11.61 -9.39 11.27
N ALA A 78 -12.08 -9.98 10.18
CA ALA A 78 -11.32 -10.15 8.95
C ALA A 78 -11.93 -9.29 7.83
N LEU A 79 -11.37 -8.12 7.57
CA LEU A 79 -11.89 -7.15 6.61
C LEU A 79 -11.87 -7.70 5.18
N THR A 80 -12.92 -7.42 4.41
CA THR A 80 -12.93 -7.58 2.94
C THR A 80 -12.25 -6.40 2.24
N GLU A 81 -11.94 -6.53 0.95
CA GLU A 81 -11.43 -5.44 0.13
C GLU A 81 -12.35 -4.21 0.18
N THR A 82 -13.65 -4.41 -0.01
CA THR A 82 -14.64 -3.32 0.06
C THR A 82 -14.64 -2.63 1.43
N GLN A 83 -14.58 -3.39 2.53
CA GLN A 83 -14.52 -2.80 3.88
C GLN A 83 -13.22 -2.03 4.12
N ALA A 84 -12.10 -2.54 3.62
CA ALA A 84 -10.81 -1.84 3.70
C ALA A 84 -10.84 -0.53 2.90
N MET A 85 -11.38 -0.53 1.68
CA MET A 85 -11.55 0.67 0.85
C MET A 85 -12.49 1.69 1.49
N ALA A 86 -13.62 1.25 2.04
CA ALA A 86 -14.56 2.14 2.73
C ALA A 86 -13.94 2.78 3.97
N GLY A 87 -13.17 2.02 4.75
CA GLY A 87 -12.43 2.57 5.88
C GLY A 87 -11.35 3.58 5.47
N LEU A 88 -10.64 3.32 4.36
CA LEU A 88 -9.69 4.30 3.79
C LEU A 88 -10.42 5.57 3.34
N GLN A 89 -11.50 5.45 2.59
CA GLN A 89 -12.29 6.60 2.13
C GLN A 89 -12.79 7.45 3.30
N HIS A 90 -13.41 6.81 4.30
CA HIS A 90 -13.92 7.52 5.47
C HIS A 90 -12.82 8.33 6.16
N PHE A 91 -11.62 7.76 6.30
CA PHE A 91 -10.48 8.49 6.83
C PHE A 91 -10.07 9.69 5.95
N LEU A 92 -9.98 9.49 4.63
CA LEU A 92 -9.61 10.56 3.70
C LEU A 92 -10.64 11.70 3.71
N GLU A 93 -11.93 11.40 3.72
CA GLU A 93 -13.00 12.40 3.78
C GLU A 93 -13.01 13.14 5.12
N LYS A 94 -12.84 12.42 6.23
CA LYS A 94 -12.82 13.00 7.59
C LYS A 94 -11.72 14.05 7.77
N HIS A 95 -10.56 13.84 7.16
CA HIS A 95 -9.37 14.69 7.33
C HIS A 95 -9.04 15.54 6.10
N GLY A 96 -9.82 15.39 5.02
CA GLY A 96 -9.73 16.20 3.80
C GLY A 96 -8.37 16.18 3.11
N GLU A 97 -7.98 17.34 2.57
CA GLU A 97 -6.76 17.52 1.78
C GLU A 97 -5.48 16.97 2.44
N PRO A 98 -5.17 17.25 3.73
CA PRO A 98 -3.99 16.69 4.38
C PRO A 98 -3.88 15.16 4.30
N ALA A 99 -5.00 14.45 4.51
CA ALA A 99 -5.02 12.99 4.43
C ALA A 99 -4.90 12.49 2.99
N ILE A 100 -5.55 13.18 2.04
CA ILE A 100 -5.46 12.87 0.61
C ILE A 100 -4.02 13.04 0.12
N LEU A 101 -3.34 14.14 0.45
CA LEU A 101 -1.94 14.35 0.09
C LEU A 101 -1.01 13.30 0.71
N ALA A 102 -1.19 12.98 1.99
CA ALA A 102 -0.42 11.93 2.66
C ALA A 102 -0.60 10.57 1.97
N PHE A 103 -1.83 10.25 1.59
CA PHE A 103 -2.16 9.02 0.87
C PHE A 103 -1.55 8.99 -0.54
N LEU A 104 -1.68 10.06 -1.32
CA LEU A 104 -1.11 10.16 -2.66
C LEU A 104 0.42 10.03 -2.63
N ARG A 105 1.09 10.71 -1.68
CA ARG A 105 2.55 10.59 -1.45
C ARG A 105 2.96 9.16 -1.09
N ALA A 106 2.18 8.48 -0.27
CA ALA A 106 2.44 7.09 0.10
C ALA A 106 2.20 6.11 -1.05
N ALA A 107 1.09 6.27 -1.78
CA ALA A 107 0.68 5.39 -2.86
C ALA A 107 1.62 5.49 -4.06
N ALA A 108 1.94 6.70 -4.48
CA ALA A 108 2.83 6.94 -5.61
C ALA A 108 3.76 8.11 -5.30
N PRO A 109 4.97 7.85 -4.78
CA PRO A 109 5.95 8.89 -4.55
C PRO A 109 6.21 9.68 -5.83
N GLY A 110 6.15 11.00 -5.72
CA GLY A 110 6.25 11.90 -6.85
C GLY A 110 6.07 13.35 -6.45
N GLN A 111 6.11 14.25 -7.44
CA GLN A 111 5.80 15.66 -7.26
C GLN A 111 4.28 15.82 -7.22
N TRP A 112 3.72 15.72 -6.02
CA TRP A 112 2.37 16.16 -5.70
C TRP A 112 2.42 17.65 -5.35
N PRO A 113 1.36 18.43 -5.63
CA PRO A 113 1.30 19.80 -5.20
C PRO A 113 1.24 19.87 -3.68
N ASP A 114 1.53 21.06 -3.15
CA ASP A 114 1.46 21.30 -1.71
C ASP A 114 0.02 21.49 -1.21
N LYS A 115 -0.90 21.83 -2.13
CA LYS A 115 -2.33 22.06 -1.88
C LYS A 115 -3.16 21.73 -3.12
N PHE A 116 -4.45 21.54 -2.91
CA PHE A 116 -5.44 21.40 -3.96
C PHE A 116 -6.45 22.55 -3.91
N ASP A 117 -7.05 22.86 -5.06
CA ASP A 117 -8.23 23.71 -5.13
C ASP A 117 -9.49 22.91 -4.76
N ASP A 118 -9.50 21.61 -5.08
CA ASP A 118 -10.53 20.65 -4.68
C ASP A 118 -9.93 19.23 -4.59
N CYS A 119 -10.46 18.37 -3.72
CA CYS A 119 -10.00 16.99 -3.57
C CYS A 119 -11.10 16.03 -3.14
N ALA A 120 -10.98 14.77 -3.57
CA ALA A 120 -12.00 13.75 -3.33
C ALA A 120 -11.39 12.35 -3.21
N ALA A 121 -12.09 11.50 -2.45
CA ALA A 121 -11.89 10.07 -2.41
C ALA A 121 -13.25 9.39 -2.69
N GLU A 122 -13.32 8.64 -3.78
CA GLU A 122 -14.53 7.93 -4.21
C GLU A 122 -14.25 6.43 -4.19
N ILE A 123 -15.15 5.62 -3.63
CA ILE A 123 -15.09 4.16 -3.72
C ILE A 123 -16.16 3.62 -4.64
N GLU A 124 -15.96 2.38 -5.09
CA GLU A 124 -16.99 1.61 -5.79
C GLU A 124 -17.56 2.34 -7.02
N VAL A 125 -16.72 3.08 -7.74
CA VAL A 125 -17.12 3.94 -8.85
C VAL A 125 -17.55 3.08 -10.05
N VAL A 126 -18.85 3.08 -10.32
CA VAL A 126 -19.46 2.31 -11.41
C VAL A 126 -19.14 2.95 -12.76
N ILE A 127 -18.74 2.13 -13.73
CA ILE A 127 -18.53 2.51 -15.13
C ILE A 127 -19.82 2.20 -15.91
N PRO A 128 -20.64 3.20 -16.25
CA PRO A 128 -22.00 2.97 -16.75
C PRO A 128 -22.06 2.15 -18.03
N SER A 129 -21.08 2.31 -18.92
CA SER A 129 -21.04 1.65 -20.23
C SER A 129 -20.75 0.14 -20.17
N LYS A 130 -20.26 -0.37 -19.03
CA LYS A 130 -19.73 -1.74 -18.92
C LYS A 130 -20.24 -2.50 -17.69
N GLY A 131 -20.88 -1.83 -16.74
CA GLY A 131 -21.32 -2.44 -15.49
C GLY A 131 -20.16 -2.89 -14.58
N SER A 132 -18.94 -2.45 -14.87
CA SER A 132 -17.76 -2.70 -14.03
C SER A 132 -17.58 -1.61 -12.97
N ARG A 133 -16.77 -1.87 -11.96
CA ARG A 133 -16.62 -1.02 -10.77
C ARG A 133 -15.15 -0.83 -10.44
N ILE A 134 -14.70 0.42 -10.36
CA ILE A 134 -13.37 0.77 -9.83
C ILE A 134 -13.46 0.74 -8.31
N ASP A 135 -12.52 0.07 -7.64
CA ASP A 135 -12.56 -0.04 -6.18
C ASP A 135 -12.39 1.32 -5.48
N MET A 136 -11.45 2.15 -5.94
CA MET A 136 -11.28 3.51 -5.40
C MET A 136 -10.62 4.48 -6.40
N ILE A 137 -10.99 5.75 -6.32
CA ILE A 137 -10.31 6.89 -6.96
C ILE A 137 -9.99 7.90 -5.86
N VAL A 138 -8.73 8.33 -5.78
CA VAL A 138 -8.31 9.44 -4.91
C VAL A 138 -7.71 10.51 -5.80
N SER A 139 -8.27 11.71 -5.78
CA SER A 139 -7.89 12.78 -6.70
C SER A 139 -7.87 14.16 -6.05
N GLY A 140 -7.13 15.06 -6.67
CA GLY A 140 -7.17 16.49 -6.39
C GLY A 140 -7.05 17.30 -7.67
N GLN A 141 -7.41 18.57 -7.58
CA GLN A 141 -7.35 19.55 -8.65
C GLN A 141 -6.35 20.66 -8.30
N GLU A 142 -5.46 21.02 -9.22
CA GLU A 142 -4.58 22.19 -9.13
C GLU A 142 -4.74 23.02 -10.41
N GLY A 143 -5.42 24.15 -10.32
CA GLY A 143 -5.91 24.91 -11.46
C GLY A 143 -6.77 24.05 -12.38
N ASP A 144 -6.38 23.93 -13.65
CA ASP A 144 -7.07 23.09 -14.64
C ASP A 144 -6.59 21.63 -14.65
N ARG A 145 -5.69 21.25 -13.73
CA ARG A 145 -5.06 19.92 -13.73
C ARG A 145 -5.72 19.01 -12.71
N TYR A 146 -6.27 17.89 -13.18
CA TYR A 146 -6.68 16.79 -12.32
C TYR A 146 -5.55 15.78 -12.15
N ILE A 147 -5.25 15.44 -10.90
CA ILE A 147 -4.19 14.50 -10.54
C ILE A 147 -4.70 13.51 -9.50
N GLY A 148 -4.06 12.34 -9.40
CA GLY A 148 -4.46 11.37 -8.40
C GLY A 148 -4.07 9.94 -8.70
N VAL A 149 -4.78 9.02 -8.07
CA VAL A 149 -4.61 7.59 -8.26
C VAL A 149 -5.95 6.90 -8.47
N VAL A 150 -5.97 5.95 -9.41
CA VAL A 150 -7.08 5.02 -9.62
C VAL A 150 -6.61 3.67 -9.14
N ILE A 151 -7.39 3.06 -8.24
CA ILE A 151 -6.98 1.90 -7.48
C ILE A 151 -7.92 0.73 -7.76
N GLU A 152 -7.29 -0.41 -8.04
CA GLU A 152 -7.92 -1.73 -7.95
C GLU A 152 -7.26 -2.47 -6.77
N ALA A 153 -8.06 -2.91 -5.80
CA ALA A 153 -7.55 -3.52 -4.57
C ALA A 153 -7.80 -5.02 -4.52
N LYS A 154 -6.82 -5.76 -4.00
CA LYS A 154 -6.85 -7.20 -3.78
C LYS A 154 -6.24 -7.54 -2.43
N LEU A 155 -7.00 -8.21 -1.57
CA LEU A 155 -6.57 -8.78 -0.30
C LEU A 155 -6.53 -10.31 -0.42
N GLY A 156 -5.78 -10.79 -1.43
CA GLY A 156 -5.56 -12.20 -1.71
C GLY A 156 -6.41 -12.77 -2.85
N ALA A 157 -7.35 -11.99 -3.39
CA ALA A 157 -8.09 -12.35 -4.60
C ALA A 157 -7.21 -12.20 -5.86
N ALA A 158 -7.38 -13.10 -6.83
CA ALA A 158 -6.73 -12.96 -8.13
C ALA A 158 -7.36 -11.81 -8.95
N LEU A 159 -6.58 -11.18 -9.83
CA LEU A 159 -7.02 -10.13 -10.77
C LEU A 159 -7.88 -10.66 -11.94
N THR A 160 -8.57 -11.78 -11.74
CA THR A 160 -9.29 -12.49 -12.79
C THR A 160 -10.44 -11.62 -13.31
N ASN A 161 -10.43 -11.35 -14.61
CA ASN A 161 -11.46 -10.59 -15.35
C ASN A 161 -11.55 -9.08 -15.05
N ASN A 162 -10.54 -8.48 -14.42
CA ASN A 162 -10.54 -7.04 -14.18
C ASN A 162 -10.41 -6.23 -15.48
N PRO A 163 -11.35 -5.30 -15.77
CA PRO A 163 -11.35 -4.49 -16.99
C PRO A 163 -10.46 -3.24 -16.84
N LEU A 164 -9.17 -3.46 -16.58
CA LEU A 164 -8.17 -2.39 -16.34
C LEU A 164 -8.08 -1.37 -17.49
N SER A 165 -8.31 -1.80 -18.72
CA SER A 165 -8.39 -0.92 -19.89
C SER A 165 -9.59 0.03 -19.84
N ASP A 166 -10.74 -0.46 -19.34
CA ASP A 166 -11.96 0.34 -19.23
C ASP A 166 -11.81 1.37 -18.10
N TYR A 167 -11.15 0.99 -17.01
CA TYR A 167 -10.84 1.89 -15.89
C TYR A 167 -9.96 3.05 -16.35
N ARG A 168 -8.92 2.75 -17.13
CA ARG A 168 -8.07 3.77 -17.76
C ARG A 168 -8.89 4.69 -18.66
N ALA A 169 -9.72 4.12 -19.54
CA ALA A 169 -10.54 4.91 -20.46
C ALA A 169 -11.51 5.83 -19.70
N PHE A 170 -12.10 5.34 -18.61
CA PHE A 170 -12.95 6.11 -17.72
C PHE A 170 -12.18 7.25 -17.03
N ALA A 171 -11.02 6.96 -16.44
CA ALA A 171 -10.17 7.97 -15.81
C ALA A 171 -9.70 9.06 -16.79
N LYS A 172 -9.39 8.68 -18.04
CA LYS A 172 -9.08 9.62 -19.11
C LYS A 172 -10.25 10.55 -19.41
N ARG A 173 -11.48 10.03 -19.49
CA ARG A 173 -12.69 10.84 -19.72
C ARG A 173 -12.99 11.80 -18.56
N ARG A 174 -12.63 11.43 -17.32
CA ARG A 174 -12.72 12.32 -16.15
C ARG A 174 -11.58 13.36 -16.07
N GLY A 175 -10.70 13.44 -17.06
CA GLY A 175 -9.58 14.39 -17.06
C GLY A 175 -8.40 14.01 -16.16
N LEU A 176 -8.50 12.92 -15.39
CA LEU A 176 -7.40 12.44 -14.53
C LEU A 176 -6.18 12.06 -15.37
N ILE A 177 -6.36 11.49 -16.57
CA ILE A 177 -5.25 11.16 -17.48
C ILE A 177 -5.22 12.19 -18.62
N SER A 178 -4.86 13.43 -18.31
CA SER A 178 -4.77 14.55 -19.27
C SER A 178 -3.35 14.82 -19.79
N GLY A 179 -2.32 14.17 -19.22
CA GLY A 179 -0.91 14.36 -19.60
C GLY A 179 -0.23 15.59 -18.97
N VAL A 180 -0.99 16.43 -18.26
CA VAL A 180 -0.48 17.66 -17.63
C VAL A 180 -0.17 17.46 -16.13
N GLY A 181 -0.59 16.34 -15.53
CA GLY A 181 -0.31 16.03 -14.12
C GLY A 181 -0.12 14.53 -13.84
N PRO A 182 0.45 14.17 -12.67
CA PRO A 182 0.74 12.80 -12.32
C PRO A 182 -0.55 12.07 -11.91
N THR A 183 -1.13 11.33 -12.85
CA THR A 183 -2.09 10.28 -12.52
C THR A 183 -1.42 8.91 -12.59
N ARG A 184 -1.72 8.06 -11.61
CA ARG A 184 -1.20 6.69 -11.54
C ARG A 184 -2.35 5.70 -11.47
N LEU A 185 -2.22 4.61 -12.20
CA LEU A 185 -3.12 3.48 -12.08
C LEU A 185 -2.41 2.43 -11.23
N LEU A 186 -3.04 2.04 -10.13
CA LEU A 186 -2.45 1.23 -9.09
C LEU A 186 -3.25 -0.04 -8.87
N ILE A 187 -2.54 -1.15 -8.83
CA ILE A 187 -3.06 -2.39 -8.26
C ILE A 187 -2.49 -2.50 -6.85
N LEU A 188 -3.36 -2.58 -5.83
CA LEU A 188 -2.98 -2.87 -4.45
C LEU A 188 -3.10 -4.36 -4.20
N ASP A 189 -1.99 -5.07 -4.02
CA ASP A 189 -1.97 -6.53 -3.86
C ASP A 189 -1.14 -6.96 -2.64
N ILE A 190 -1.36 -8.16 -2.12
CA ILE A 190 -0.58 -8.74 -1.01
C ILE A 190 0.81 -9.17 -1.51
N GLY A 191 0.95 -9.54 -2.79
CA GLY A 191 2.24 -9.93 -3.35
C GLY A 191 2.26 -10.07 -4.87
N HIS A 192 3.48 -10.14 -5.42
CA HIS A 192 3.68 -10.41 -6.85
C HIS A 192 3.34 -11.86 -7.16
N CYS A 193 2.24 -12.11 -7.87
CA CYS A 193 2.00 -13.40 -8.52
C CYS A 193 2.24 -13.30 -10.04
N ARG A 194 2.63 -14.41 -10.67
CA ARG A 194 2.88 -14.49 -12.13
C ARG A 194 1.71 -13.98 -12.97
N GLU A 195 0.48 -14.14 -12.48
CA GLU A 195 -0.72 -13.69 -13.19
C GLU A 195 -0.83 -12.16 -13.17
N THR A 196 -0.57 -11.53 -12.02
CA THR A 196 -0.48 -10.07 -11.89
C THR A 196 0.57 -9.50 -12.83
N GLU A 197 1.75 -10.09 -12.91
CA GLU A 197 2.81 -9.66 -13.84
C GLU A 197 2.40 -9.76 -15.31
N LYS A 198 1.78 -10.88 -15.72
CA LYS A 198 1.28 -11.04 -17.09
C LYS A 198 0.24 -9.98 -17.45
N ARG A 199 -0.62 -9.60 -16.50
CA ARG A 199 -1.62 -8.55 -16.70
C ARG A 199 -1.01 -7.16 -16.80
N LEU A 200 -0.03 -6.85 -15.95
CA LEU A 200 0.70 -5.58 -16.01
C LEU A 200 1.44 -5.43 -17.34
N LYS A 201 2.02 -6.51 -17.88
CA LYS A 201 2.61 -6.48 -19.24
C LYS A 201 1.63 -6.10 -20.34
N ARG A 202 0.34 -6.41 -20.18
CA ARG A 202 -0.74 -6.02 -21.13
C ARG A 202 -1.34 -4.64 -20.83
N ASN A 203 -1.03 -4.07 -19.68
CA ASN A 203 -1.57 -2.82 -19.17
C ASN A 203 -0.40 -2.00 -18.58
N ASP A 204 0.56 -1.66 -19.45
CA ASP A 204 1.87 -1.08 -19.11
C ASP A 204 1.82 0.23 -18.30
N ASN A 205 0.68 0.91 -18.31
CA ASN A 205 0.42 2.12 -17.57
C ASN A 205 -0.13 1.87 -16.15
N TRP A 206 -0.34 0.62 -15.78
CA TRP A 206 -0.63 0.20 -14.41
C TRP A 206 0.66 -0.17 -13.69
N SER A 207 0.70 0.14 -12.40
CA SER A 207 1.79 -0.24 -11.51
C SER A 207 1.26 -1.06 -10.35
N LEU A 208 2.05 -2.03 -9.91
CA LEU A 208 1.75 -2.79 -8.70
C LEU A 208 2.33 -2.06 -7.49
N LEU A 209 1.52 -1.91 -6.46
CA LEU A 209 1.96 -1.49 -5.15
C LEU A 209 1.49 -2.52 -4.12
N SER A 210 2.40 -3.06 -3.33
CA SER A 210 1.97 -3.96 -2.27
C SER A 210 1.29 -3.18 -1.14
N TRP A 211 0.27 -3.79 -0.54
CA TRP A 211 -0.37 -3.26 0.67
C TRP A 211 0.63 -2.95 1.79
N HIS A 212 1.60 -3.85 1.98
CA HIS A 212 2.70 -3.67 2.92
C HIS A 212 3.44 -2.34 2.70
N VAL A 213 3.82 -2.06 1.45
CA VAL A 213 4.56 -0.84 1.10
C VAL A 213 3.69 0.39 1.28
N LEU A 214 2.42 0.36 0.85
CA LEU A 214 1.49 1.47 1.06
C LEU A 214 1.36 1.81 2.55
N LEU A 215 1.09 0.81 3.39
CA LEU A 215 0.88 1.02 4.82
C LEU A 215 2.14 1.54 5.51
N VAL A 216 3.33 1.00 5.21
CA VAL A 216 4.60 1.53 5.76
C VAL A 216 4.81 2.99 5.36
N ARG A 217 4.51 3.35 4.11
CA ARG A 217 4.67 4.74 3.66
C ARG A 217 3.63 5.65 4.32
N LEU A 218 2.40 5.21 4.49
CA LEU A 218 1.38 5.94 5.24
C LEU A 218 1.82 6.21 6.68
N GLU A 219 2.39 5.24 7.39
CA GLU A 219 2.93 5.46 8.74
C GLU A 219 4.01 6.55 8.80
N LYS A 220 4.70 6.81 7.69
CA LYS A 220 5.71 7.89 7.59
C LYS A 220 5.09 9.23 7.20
N GLU A 221 4.03 9.23 6.40
CA GLU A 221 3.38 10.45 5.91
C GLU A 221 2.35 11.05 6.89
N LEU A 222 1.65 10.23 7.67
CA LEU A 222 0.63 10.75 8.59
C LEU A 222 1.18 11.67 9.70
N PRO A 223 2.28 11.35 10.39
CA PRO A 223 2.84 12.26 11.40
C PRO A 223 3.28 13.60 10.80
N ARG A 224 3.79 13.59 9.56
CA ARG A 224 4.17 14.82 8.83
C ARG A 224 2.97 15.72 8.53
N SER A 225 1.79 15.14 8.43
CA SER A 225 0.54 15.82 8.15
C SER A 225 -0.16 16.29 9.43
N GLY A 226 0.39 15.98 10.61
CA GLY A 226 -0.22 16.29 11.91
C GLY A 226 -1.48 15.48 12.23
N ILE A 227 -1.78 14.43 11.45
CA ILE A 227 -3.01 13.65 11.60
C ILE A 227 -2.79 12.51 12.59
N LEU A 228 -3.57 12.54 13.67
CA LEU A 228 -3.59 11.50 14.69
C LEU A 228 -5.00 10.92 14.80
N ASP A 229 -5.22 9.75 14.18
CA ASP A 229 -6.51 9.08 14.17
C ASP A 229 -6.39 7.64 14.65
N ARG A 230 -6.94 7.36 15.85
CA ARG A 230 -6.86 6.03 16.48
C ARG A 230 -7.70 4.99 15.76
N ASP A 231 -8.85 5.38 15.21
CA ASP A 231 -9.73 4.46 14.48
C ASP A 231 -9.06 4.05 13.16
N PHE A 232 -8.43 5.00 12.47
CA PHE A 232 -7.65 4.71 11.28
C PHE A 232 -6.40 3.88 11.58
N ALA A 233 -5.73 4.13 12.70
CA ALA A 233 -4.63 3.29 13.16
C ALA A 233 -5.10 1.84 13.43
N ALA A 234 -6.28 1.65 14.03
CA ALA A 234 -6.88 0.32 14.21
C ALA A 234 -7.24 -0.35 12.88
N LEU A 235 -7.84 0.39 11.94
CA LEU A 235 -8.11 -0.09 10.58
C LEU A 235 -6.84 -0.58 9.89
N ARG A 236 -5.77 0.23 9.88
CA ARG A 236 -4.48 -0.14 9.28
C ARG A 236 -3.91 -1.39 9.93
N HIS A 237 -4.05 -1.55 11.25
CA HIS A 237 -3.60 -2.76 11.94
C HIS A 237 -4.45 -4.00 11.55
N HIS A 238 -5.76 -3.87 11.36
CA HIS A 238 -6.57 -4.95 10.81
C HIS A 238 -6.15 -5.35 9.39
N ILE A 239 -5.86 -4.38 8.52
CA ILE A 239 -5.37 -4.65 7.17
C ILE A 239 -4.03 -5.41 7.26
N TRP A 240 -3.07 -4.92 8.04
CA TRP A 240 -1.77 -5.56 8.27
C TRP A 240 -1.87 -7.03 8.70
N ARG A 241 -2.82 -7.36 9.58
CA ARG A 241 -3.00 -8.74 10.07
C ARG A 241 -3.52 -9.70 9.00
N ARG A 242 -4.09 -9.19 7.91
CA ARG A 242 -4.62 -9.96 6.81
C ARG A 242 -3.60 -10.19 5.68
N LEU A 243 -2.55 -9.37 5.62
CA LEU A 243 -1.48 -9.49 4.63
C LEU A 243 -0.51 -10.62 4.98
#